data_AF-A0A966NUU6-F1
#
_entry.id   AF-A0A966NUU6-F1
#
_cell.length_a   1.000
_cell.length_b   1.000
_cell.length_c   1.000
_cell.angle_alpha   90.00
_cell.angle_beta   90.00
_cell.angle_gamma   90.00
#
_symmetry.space_group_name_H-M   'P 1'
#
loop_
_entity.id
_entity.type
_entity.pdbx_description
1 polymer ?
#
loop_
_entity_poly.entity_id
_entity_poly.type
_entity_poly.pdbx_seq_one_letter_code
_entity_poly.pdbx_strand_id
1 'polypeptide(L)' 'PTLKTVDTATKEETVSFKERTDVTAVPAMGVVAETMVALVLAAEAQRKFGGDSVREFAANAAAFADSLR' A
#
# COMPACT_ATOMS: atom_id res chain seq x y z
N PRO A 1 26.30 9.23 -6.65
CA PRO A 1 26.47 9.45 -5.19
C PRO A 1 26.94 10.89 -4.93
N THR A 2 26.05 11.74 -4.42
CA THR A 2 26.31 13.18 -4.19
C THR A 2 25.89 13.64 -2.79
N LEU A 3 25.25 12.77 -2.00
CA LEU A 3 24.80 13.10 -0.64
C LEU A 3 25.93 12.82 0.34
N LYS A 4 26.31 13.83 1.12
CA LYS A 4 27.28 13.69 2.21
C LYS A 4 26.70 12.85 3.32
N THR A 5 27.53 12.02 3.94
CA THR A 5 27.17 11.19 5.09
C THR A 5 28.41 10.95 5.95
N VAL A 6 28.31 10.06 6.94
CA VAL A 6 29.41 9.73 7.86
C VAL A 6 29.63 8.24 7.85
N ASP A 7 30.88 7.82 7.79
CA ASP A 7 31.24 6.42 7.95
C ASP A 7 30.92 5.97 9.39
N THR A 8 30.12 4.91 9.52
CA THR A 8 29.63 4.48 10.84
C THR A 8 30.70 3.81 11.70
N ALA A 9 31.80 3.32 11.12
CA ALA A 9 32.93 2.74 11.83
C ALA A 9 33.97 3.81 12.20
N THR A 10 34.40 4.63 11.25
CA THR A 10 35.50 5.61 11.47
C THR A 10 35.02 6.96 12.02
N LYS A 11 33.73 7.26 11.86
CA LYS A 11 33.10 8.56 12.19
C LYS A 11 33.58 9.73 11.32
N GLU A 12 34.28 9.46 10.22
CA GLU A 12 34.76 10.49 9.28
C GLU A 12 33.71 10.83 8.22
N GLU A 13 33.83 12.03 7.63
CA GLU A 13 32.96 12.48 6.54
C GLU A 13 33.20 11.65 5.26
N THR A 14 32.12 11.22 4.62
CA THR A 14 32.17 10.46 3.37
C THR A 14 30.94 10.77 2.49
N VAL A 15 30.78 10.06 1.37
CA VAL A 15 29.63 10.20 0.45
C VAL A 15 28.80 8.91 0.47
N SER A 16 27.47 9.05 0.44
CA SER A 16 26.56 7.91 0.49
C SER A 16 26.70 6.99 -0.72
N PHE A 17 26.57 5.68 -0.49
CA PHE A 17 26.47 4.71 -1.56
C PHE A 17 25.08 4.76 -2.22
N LYS A 18 24.98 4.47 -3.53
CA LYS A 18 23.72 4.45 -4.27
C LYS A 18 23.29 2.99 -4.50
N GLU A 19 22.39 2.50 -3.65
CA GLU A 19 21.92 1.09 -3.68
C GLU A 19 21.11 0.74 -4.94
N ARG A 20 20.23 1.65 -5.37
CA ARG A 20 19.43 1.48 -6.59
C ARG A 20 19.70 2.60 -7.57
N THR A 21 19.67 2.30 -8.87
CA THR A 21 20.06 3.23 -9.94
C THR A 21 18.89 3.96 -10.61
N ASP A 22 17.65 3.59 -10.33
CA ASP A 22 16.47 4.19 -10.96
C ASP A 22 16.37 5.70 -10.75
N VAL A 23 15.83 6.38 -11.77
CA VAL A 23 15.54 7.82 -11.72
C VAL A 23 14.20 8.07 -11.03
N THR A 24 13.22 7.20 -11.27
CA THR A 24 11.90 7.27 -10.63
C THR A 24 11.29 5.89 -10.46
N ALA A 25 10.69 5.66 -9.29
CA ALA A 25 9.86 4.49 -8.98
C ALA A 25 8.36 4.80 -8.96
N VAL A 26 7.95 6.02 -9.34
CA VAL A 26 6.56 6.50 -9.20
C VAL A 26 5.53 5.59 -9.91
N PRO A 27 5.74 5.12 -11.14
CA PRO A 27 4.78 4.22 -11.79
C PRO A 27 4.59 2.89 -11.04
N ALA A 28 5.69 2.29 -10.58
CA ALA A 28 5.63 1.04 -9.80
C ALA A 28 4.97 1.26 -8.42
N MET A 29 5.22 2.42 -7.80
CA MET A 29 4.54 2.81 -6.55
C MET A 29 3.03 2.98 -6.72
N GLY A 30 2.54 3.33 -7.91
CA GLY A 30 1.11 3.36 -8.21
C GLY A 30 0.44 2.00 -7.96
N VAL A 31 1.04 0.92 -8.48
CA VAL A 31 0.55 -0.45 -8.28
C VAL A 31 0.55 -0.84 -6.80
N VAL A 32 1.60 -0.45 -6.06
CA VAL A 32 1.69 -0.70 -4.61
C VAL A 32 0.58 0.05 -3.88
N ALA A 33 0.37 1.33 -4.20
CA ALA A 33 -0.66 2.14 -3.58
C ALA A 33 -2.07 1.58 -3.82
N GLU A 34 -2.40 1.21 -5.06
CA GLU A 34 -3.67 0.58 -5.42
C GLU A 34 -3.89 -0.72 -4.64
N THR A 35 -2.85 -1.55 -4.52
CA THR A 35 -2.91 -2.81 -3.77
C THR A 35 -3.19 -2.56 -2.28
N MET A 36 -2.48 -1.62 -1.66
CA MET A 36 -2.68 -1.31 -0.24
C MET A 36 -4.08 -0.75 0.02
N VAL A 37 -4.60 0.08 -0.88
CA VAL A 37 -5.99 0.59 -0.80
C VAL A 37 -6.99 -0.56 -0.93
N ALA A 38 -6.79 -1.47 -1.89
CA ALA A 38 -7.67 -2.62 -2.08
C ALA A 38 -7.75 -3.51 -0.84
N LEU A 39 -6.63 -3.75 -0.15
CA LEU A 39 -6.59 -4.54 1.09
C LEU A 39 -7.41 -3.88 2.20
N VAL A 40 -7.25 -2.56 2.41
CA VAL A 40 -7.99 -1.82 3.44
C VAL A 40 -9.49 -1.79 3.11
N LEU A 41 -9.86 -1.50 1.86
CA LEU A 41 -11.25 -1.47 1.43
C LEU A 41 -11.90 -2.86 1.57
N ALA A 42 -11.20 -3.93 1.20
CA ALA A 42 -11.70 -5.30 1.35
C ALA A 42 -11.91 -5.67 2.82
N ALA A 43 -10.96 -5.32 3.70
CA ALA A 43 -11.08 -5.56 5.13
C ALA A 43 -12.28 -4.81 5.74
N GLU A 44 -12.44 -3.52 5.43
CA GLU A 44 -13.55 -2.72 5.95
C GLU A 44 -14.90 -3.14 5.35
N ALA A 45 -14.94 -3.51 4.08
CA ALA A 45 -16.13 -4.06 3.46
C ALA A 45 -16.52 -5.38 4.14
N GLN A 46 -15.56 -6.28 4.40
CA GLN A 46 -15.81 -7.54 5.10
C GLN A 46 -16.28 -7.29 6.54
N ARG A 47 -15.72 -6.30 7.24
CA ARG A 47 -16.18 -5.91 8.58
C ARG A 47 -17.61 -5.38 8.58
N LYS A 48 -18.01 -4.63 7.54
CA LYS A 48 -19.34 -4.03 7.43
C LYS A 48 -20.41 -5.02 6.97
N PHE A 49 -20.10 -5.84 5.95
CA PHE A 49 -21.07 -6.69 5.27
C PHE A 49 -21.01 -8.16 5.71
N GLY A 50 -19.90 -8.60 6.29
CA GLY A 50 -19.69 -9.95 6.78
C GLY A 50 -19.84 -11.03 5.69
N GLY A 51 -20.17 -12.24 6.13
CA GLY A 51 -20.42 -13.40 5.27
C GLY A 51 -19.19 -14.29 5.08
N ASP A 52 -19.43 -15.59 5.07
CA ASP A 52 -18.38 -16.61 4.98
C ASP A 52 -18.16 -17.10 3.54
N SER A 53 -18.97 -16.60 2.60
CA SER A 53 -18.82 -16.84 1.16
C SER A 53 -18.98 -15.55 0.37
N VAL A 54 -18.33 -15.48 -0.80
CA VAL A 54 -18.43 -14.32 -1.71
C VAL A 54 -19.88 -14.04 -2.11
N ARG A 55 -20.70 -15.08 -2.27
CA ARG A 55 -22.12 -14.95 -2.62
C ARG A 55 -22.90 -14.24 -1.50
N GLU A 56 -22.67 -14.65 -0.26
CA GLU A 56 -23.33 -14.05 0.91
C GLU A 56 -22.89 -12.60 1.12
N PHE A 57 -21.57 -12.34 1.10
CA PHE A 57 -21.01 -10.99 1.17
C PHE A 57 -21.64 -10.05 0.13
N ALA A 58 -21.73 -10.51 -1.13
CA ALA A 58 -22.31 -9.72 -2.21
C ALA A 58 -23.80 -9.44 -2.02
N ALA A 59 -24.57 -10.43 -1.55
CA ALA A 59 -25.98 -10.26 -1.24
C ALA A 59 -26.20 -9.27 -0.08
N ASN A 60 -25.40 -9.36 0.98
CA ASN A 60 -25.46 -8.43 2.13
C ASN A 60 -25.13 -6.99 1.72
N ALA A 61 -24.09 -6.81 0.89
CA ALA A 61 -23.72 -5.50 0.36
C ALA A 61 -24.82 -4.89 -0.54
N ALA A 62 -25.44 -5.69 -1.40
CA ALA A 62 -26.54 -5.25 -2.26
C ALA A 62 -27.78 -4.86 -1.43
N ALA A 63 -28.17 -5.68 -0.45
CA ALA A 63 -29.29 -5.38 0.44
C ALA A 63 -29.06 -4.09 1.24
N PHE A 64 -27.84 -3.85 1.73
CA PHE A 64 -27.49 -2.59 2.36
C PHE A 64 -27.64 -1.42 1.38
N ALA A 65 -27.14 -1.54 0.14
CA ALA A 65 -27.27 -0.49 -0.87
C ALA A 65 -28.74 -0.19 -1.23
N ASP A 66 -29.60 -1.20 -1.32
CA ASP A 66 -31.03 -1.01 -1.56
C ASP A 66 -31.74 -0.35 -0.36
N SER A 67 -31.29 -0.61 0.87
CA SER A 67 -31.84 0.04 2.06
C SER A 67 -31.52 1.54 2.17
N LEU A 68 -30.54 2.02 1.40
CA LEU A 68 -30.16 3.43 1.32
C LEU A 68 -30.91 4.21 0.24
N ARG A 69 -31.73 3.53 -0.59
CA ARG A 69 -32.57 4.14 -1.62
C ARG A 69 -33.93 4.52 -1.05
#